data_AF-A0A941DRJ7-F1
#
_entry.id   AF-A0A941DRJ7-F1
#
_cell.length_a   1.000
_cell.length_b   1.000
_cell.length_c   1.000
_cell.angle_alpha   90.00
_cell.angle_beta   90.00
_cell.angle_gamma   90.00
#
_symmetry.space_group_name_H-M   'P 1'
#
loop_
_entity.id
_entity.type
_entity.pdbx_description
1 polymer ?
#
loop_
_entity_poly.entity_id
_entity_poly.type
_entity_poly.pdbx_seq_one_letter_code
_entity_poly.pdbx_strand_id
1 'polypeptide(L)'
;ARQFCRDNQISFFLFYLHRCLAAINQIPELRYRVQQDQVVLYQQIHANATIGRADHSFGFCPIDYQPAFGAFCEQAELSMARVKSSEGLCFTQTCHRDDVIHLS
;
A
#
# COMPACT_ATOMS: atom_id res chain seq x y z
N ALA A 1 -18.86 -4.38 3.53
CA ALA A 1 -17.52 -4.70 2.99
C ALA A 1 -17.11 -6.15 3.27
N ARG A 2 -16.96 -6.59 4.53
CA ARG A 2 -16.49 -7.96 4.85
C ARG A 2 -17.34 -9.09 4.27
N GLN A 3 -18.67 -8.98 4.35
CA GLN A 3 -19.61 -9.95 3.76
C GLN A 3 -19.42 -10.06 2.23
N PHE A 4 -19.46 -8.91 1.54
CA PHE A 4 -19.23 -8.82 0.10
C PHE A 4 -17.91 -9.47 -0.33
N CYS A 5 -16.80 -9.18 0.36
CA CYS A 5 -15.51 -9.78 0.05
C CYS A 5 -15.54 -11.31 0.20
N ARG A 6 -16.21 -11.83 1.23
CA ARG A 6 -16.34 -13.27 1.44
C ARG A 6 -17.14 -13.93 0.32
N ASP A 7 -18.29 -13.36 -0.05
CA ASP A 7 -19.17 -13.92 -1.07
C ASP A 7 -18.53 -13.92 -2.47
N ASN A 8 -17.58 -13.02 -2.71
CA ASN A 8 -16.85 -12.89 -3.97
C ASN A 8 -15.43 -13.46 -3.93
N GLN A 9 -15.04 -14.13 -2.83
CA GLN A 9 -13.68 -14.69 -2.65
C GLN A 9 -12.54 -13.66 -2.80
N ILE A 10 -12.77 -12.43 -2.36
CA ILE A 10 -11.81 -11.34 -2.40
C ILE A 10 -11.13 -11.18 -1.04
N SER A 11 -9.82 -10.90 -1.03
CA SER A 11 -9.11 -10.49 0.17
C SER A 11 -9.71 -9.20 0.75
N PHE A 12 -10.28 -9.28 1.95
CA PHE A 12 -10.83 -8.10 2.63
C PHE A 12 -9.77 -7.01 2.85
N PHE A 13 -8.53 -7.40 3.15
CA PHE A 13 -7.40 -6.48 3.32
C PHE A 13 -7.12 -5.69 2.03
N LEU A 14 -6.96 -6.38 0.89
CA LEU A 14 -6.68 -5.72 -0.39
C LEU A 14 -7.85 -4.85 -0.84
N PHE A 15 -9.09 -5.32 -0.64
CA PHE A 15 -10.28 -4.54 -0.91
C PHE A 15 -10.31 -3.25 -0.09
N TYR A 16 -10.13 -3.35 1.24
CA TYR A 16 -10.10 -2.19 2.12
C TYR A 16 -9.00 -1.20 1.73
N LEU A 17 -7.77 -1.70 1.53
CA LEU A 17 -6.62 -0.89 1.16
C LEU A 17 -6.84 -0.14 -0.17
N HIS A 18 -7.36 -0.83 -1.19
CA HIS A 18 -7.69 -0.21 -2.48
C HIS A 18 -8.71 0.92 -2.33
N ARG A 19 -9.78 0.69 -1.56
CA ARG A 19 -10.82 1.70 -1.32
C ARG A 19 -10.27 2.92 -0.57
N CYS A 20 -9.39 2.71 0.42
CA CYS A 20 -8.69 3.80 1.10
C CYS A 20 -7.81 4.60 0.13
N LEU A 21 -6.97 3.94 -0.66
CA LEU A 21 -6.09 4.61 -1.62
C LEU A 21 -6.88 5.35 -2.71
N ALA A 22 -7.99 4.78 -3.18
CA ALA A 22 -8.88 5.46 -4.12
C ALA A 22 -9.45 6.76 -3.56
N ALA A 23 -9.85 6.77 -2.28
CA ALA A 23 -10.35 7.97 -1.61
C ALA A 23 -9.22 8.99 -1.36
N ILE A 24 -8.06 8.54 -0.88
CA ILE A 24 -6.88 9.37 -0.65
C ILE A 24 -6.47 10.09 -1.93
N ASN A 25 -6.42 9.38 -3.05
CA ASN A 25 -6.01 9.95 -4.33
C ASN A 25 -7.00 10.99 -4.88
N GLN A 26 -8.27 10.97 -4.46
CA GLN A 26 -9.28 11.95 -4.86
C GLN A 26 -9.24 13.24 -4.05
N ILE A 27 -8.56 13.26 -2.90
CA ILE A 27 -8.51 14.39 -1.97
C ILE A 27 -7.10 15.00 -2.01
N PRO A 28 -6.90 16.18 -2.63
CA PRO A 28 -5.58 16.82 -2.74
C PRO A 28 -4.86 16.98 -1.40
N GLU A 29 -5.61 17.29 -0.33
CA GLU A 29 -5.10 17.51 1.01
C GLU A 29 -4.37 16.28 1.58
N LEU A 30 -4.74 15.08 1.15
CA LEU A 30 -4.11 13.82 1.57
C LEU A 30 -2.86 13.46 0.72
N ARG A 31 -2.55 14.27 -0.31
CA ARG A 31 -1.42 14.08 -1.23
C ARG A 31 -0.28 15.09 -1.04
N TYR A 32 -0.38 15.99 -0.07
CA TYR A 32 0.69 16.95 0.24
C TYR A 32 1.81 16.33 1.09
N ARG A 33 3.05 16.76 0.86
CA ARG A 33 4.22 16.51 1.72
C ARG A 33 5.01 17.81 1.90
N VAL A 34 5.84 17.86 2.94
CA VAL A 34 6.85 18.92 3.11
C VAL A 34 8.20 18.33 2.75
N GLN A 35 8.86 18.93 1.74
CA GLN A 35 10.19 18.53 1.28
C GLN A 35 11.07 19.77 1.17
N GLN A 36 12.21 19.80 1.87
CA GLN A 36 13.14 20.93 1.87
C GLN A 36 12.44 22.28 2.13
N ASP A 37 11.56 22.30 3.16
CA ASP A 37 10.72 23.45 3.54
C ASP A 37 9.72 23.92 2.46
N GLN A 38 9.46 23.11 1.44
CA GLN A 38 8.45 23.37 0.41
C GLN A 38 7.28 22.40 0.51
N VAL A 39 6.08 22.91 0.23
CA VAL A 39 4.87 22.08 0.12
C VAL A 39 4.81 21.47 -1.28
N VAL A 40 4.83 20.14 -1.36
CA VAL A 40 4.79 19.37 -2.61
C VAL A 40 3.48 18.61 -2.69
N LEU A 41 2.77 18.72 -3.82
CA LEU A 41 1.57 17.95 -4.12
C LEU A 41 1.90 16.79 -5.05
N TYR A 42 1.78 15.56 -4.57
CA TYR A 42 2.00 14.37 -5.40
C TYR A 42 0.82 14.10 -6.32
N GLN A 43 1.07 13.71 -7.58
CA GLN A 43 0.01 13.33 -8.52
C GLN A 43 -0.77 12.10 -8.04
N GLN A 44 -0.07 11.13 -7.46
CA GLN A 44 -0.63 9.89 -6.96
C GLN A 44 0.04 9.48 -5.65
N ILE A 45 -0.73 8.89 -4.75
CA ILE A 45 -0.26 8.30 -3.50
C ILE A 45 -0.41 6.79 -3.55
N HIS A 46 0.63 6.11 -3.09
CA HIS A 46 0.77 4.67 -3.02
C HIS A 46 0.67 4.22 -1.56
N ALA A 47 0.74 2.91 -1.29
CA ALA A 47 0.78 2.41 0.08
C ALA A 47 2.14 1.83 0.44
N ASN A 48 2.48 1.95 1.72
CA ASN A 48 3.46 1.08 2.34
C ASN A 48 2.78 0.40 3.55
N ALA A 49 2.51 -0.89 3.43
CA ALA A 49 1.73 -1.64 4.41
C ALA A 49 2.59 -2.57 5.25
N THR A 50 2.25 -2.73 6.53
CA THR A 50 2.88 -3.74 7.39
C THR A 50 2.37 -5.13 7.05
N ILE A 51 3.26 -6.04 6.64
CA ILE A 51 2.91 -7.43 6.31
C ILE A 51 3.62 -8.38 7.26
N GLY A 52 2.83 -9.17 7.98
CA GLY A 52 3.32 -10.21 8.87
C GLY A 52 3.91 -11.42 8.13
N ARG A 53 4.93 -12.03 8.74
CA ARG A 53 5.59 -13.25 8.29
C ARG A 53 5.24 -14.43 9.20
N ALA A 54 5.61 -15.64 8.76
CA ALA A 54 5.34 -16.87 9.51
C ALA A 54 6.12 -16.96 10.83
N ASP A 55 7.25 -16.28 10.93
CA ASP A 55 8.12 -16.21 12.12
C ASP A 55 7.67 -15.14 13.14
N HIS A 56 6.46 -14.59 12.99
CA HIS A 56 5.91 -13.49 13.78
C HIS A 56 6.64 -12.14 13.65
N SER A 57 7.62 -12.03 12.74
CA SER A 57 8.17 -10.73 12.33
C SER A 57 7.26 -10.06 11.28
N PHE A 58 7.61 -8.85 10.88
CA PHE A 58 6.95 -8.13 9.79
C PHE A 58 7.96 -7.39 8.90
N GLY A 59 7.52 -7.04 7.70
CA GLY A 59 8.24 -6.14 6.81
C GLY A 59 7.32 -5.06 6.23
N PHE A 60 7.91 -3.94 5.82
CA PHE A 60 7.20 -2.90 5.09
C PHE A 60 7.06 -3.28 3.62
N CYS A 61 5.81 -3.29 3.15
CA CYS A 61 5.43 -3.72 1.81
C CYS A 61 5.00 -2.53 0.97
N PRO A 62 5.85 -2.06 0.03
CA PRO A 62 5.42 -1.05 -0.93
C PRO A 62 4.38 -1.66 -1.88
N ILE A 63 3.24 -0.99 -2.04
CA ILE A 63 2.15 -1.43 -2.91
C ILE A 63 1.77 -0.26 -3.79
N ASP A 64 1.91 -0.44 -5.10
CA ASP A 64 1.54 0.59 -6.06
C ASP A 64 0.03 0.69 -6.23
N TYR A 65 -0.50 1.91 -6.11
CA TYR A 65 -1.90 2.14 -6.38
C TYR A 65 -2.20 1.93 -7.86
N GLN A 66 -3.27 1.17 -8.12
CA GLN A 66 -3.85 0.98 -9.45
C GLN A 66 -5.34 1.30 -9.35
N PRO A 67 -5.88 2.16 -10.25
CA PRO A 67 -7.32 2.45 -10.24
C PRO A 67 -8.18 1.19 -10.43
N ALA A 68 -7.75 0.29 -11.30
CA ALA A 68 -8.40 -1.00 -11.51
C ALA A 68 -8.09 -1.97 -10.36
N PHE A 69 -9.13 -2.45 -9.68
CA PHE A 69 -8.97 -3.32 -8.50
C PHE A 69 -8.24 -4.64 -8.80
N GLY A 70 -8.46 -5.24 -9.97
CA GLY A 70 -7.77 -6.47 -10.38
C GLY A 70 -6.26 -6.27 -10.52
N ALA A 71 -5.85 -5.23 -11.25
CA ALA A 71 -4.44 -4.87 -11.41
C ALA A 71 -3.78 -4.49 -10.08
N PHE A 72 -4.54 -3.83 -9.18
CA PHE A 72 -4.08 -3.55 -7.83
C PHE A 72 -3.78 -4.83 -7.04
N CYS A 73 -4.70 -5.80 -7.08
CA CYS A 73 -4.52 -7.06 -6.34
C CYS A 73 -3.30 -7.84 -6.84
N GLU A 74 -3.15 -7.98 -8.17
CA GLU A 74 -2.01 -8.68 -8.77
C GLU A 74 -0.67 -8.08 -8.32
N GLN A 75 -0.52 -6.75 -8.42
CA GLN A 75 0.71 -6.07 -8.01
C GLN A 75 0.95 -6.13 -6.49
N ALA A 76 -0.11 -6.00 -5.69
CA ALA A 76 -0.02 -6.09 -4.24
C ALA A 76 0.42 -7.48 -3.78
N GLU A 77 -0.14 -8.54 -4.37
CA GLU A 77 0.19 -9.92 -4.05
C GLU A 77 1.65 -10.26 -4.38
N LEU A 78 2.16 -9.79 -5.52
CA LEU A 78 3.58 -9.92 -5.88
C LEU A 78 4.49 -9.24 -4.85
N SER A 79 4.16 -8.02 -4.44
CA SER A 79 4.95 -7.30 -3.44
C SER A 79 4.88 -7.97 -2.06
N MET A 80 3.69 -8.42 -1.64
CA MET A 80 3.49 -9.15 -0.39
C MET A 80 4.26 -10.47 -0.37
N ALA A 81 4.27 -11.21 -1.48
CA ALA A 81 5.03 -12.46 -1.60
C ALA A 81 6.54 -12.20 -1.41
N ARG A 82 7.07 -11.17 -2.07
CA ARG A 82 8.47 -10.74 -1.92
C ARG A 82 8.83 -10.37 -0.48
N VAL A 83 7.97 -9.63 0.22
CA VAL A 83 8.21 -9.24 1.62
C VAL A 83 8.14 -10.44 2.56
N LYS A 84 7.22 -11.38 2.31
CA LYS A 84 7.11 -12.63 3.08
C LYS A 84 8.34 -13.52 2.91
N SER A 85 9.02 -13.45 1.76
CA SER A 85 10.25 -14.21 1.50
C SER A 85 11.54 -13.45 1.81
N SER A 86 11.46 -12.24 2.37
CA SER A 86 12.62 -11.42 2.72
C SER A 86 12.81 -11.33 4.24
N GLU A 87 13.95 -10.78 4.65
CA GLU A 87 14.27 -10.52 6.05
C GLU A 87 14.31 -9.00 6.35
N GLY A 88 14.29 -8.66 7.64
CA GLY A 88 14.32 -7.27 8.11
C GLY A 88 13.07 -6.47 7.74
N LEU A 89 13.17 -5.14 7.85
CA LEU A 89 12.05 -4.22 7.65
C LEU A 89 11.80 -3.82 6.19
N CYS A 90 12.63 -4.29 5.26
CA CYS A 90 12.57 -3.91 3.83
C CYS A 90 12.79 -2.41 3.56
N PHE A 91 13.73 -1.77 4.26
CA PHE A 91 14.21 -0.41 3.97
C PHE A 91 15.27 -0.39 2.85
N THR A 92 14.96 -0.95 1.69
CA THR A 92 15.84 -0.78 0.52
C THR A 92 15.66 0.62 -0.07
N GLN A 93 16.65 1.14 -0.80
CA GLN A 93 16.50 2.40 -1.54
C GLN A 93 15.31 2.39 -2.49
N THR A 94 14.93 1.21 -2.99
CA THR A 94 13.73 0.98 -3.81
C THR A 94 12.40 1.07 -3.04
N CYS A 95 12.43 1.05 -1.71
CA CYS A 95 11.25 1.18 -0.85
C CYS A 95 11.11 2.58 -0.23
N HIS A 96 12.15 3.42 -0.31
CA HIS A 96 12.08 4.80 0.16
C HIS A 96 11.44 5.69 -0.90
N ARG A 97 10.23 6.16 -0.61
CA ARG A 97 9.47 7.08 -1.46
C ARG A 97 8.57 7.92 -0.56
N ASP A 98 8.38 9.18 -0.91
CA ASP A 98 7.66 10.14 -0.06
C ASP A 98 6.16 10.23 -0.43
N ASP A 99 5.78 9.66 -1.57
CA ASP A 99 4.43 9.58 -2.12
C ASP A 99 3.66 8.34 -1.66
N VAL A 100 3.91 7.87 -0.44
CA VAL A 100 3.17 6.77 0.18
C VAL A 100 2.41 7.22 1.42
N ILE A 101 1.33 6.51 1.70
CA ILE A 101 0.74 6.46 3.04
C ILE A 101 1.16 5.16 3.74
N HIS A 102 1.52 5.27 5.01
CA HIS A 102 1.82 4.10 5.84
C HIS A 102 0.54 3.57 6.47
N LEU A 103 0.26 2.28 6.31
CA LEU A 103 -0.91 1.61 6.87
C LEU A 103 -0.46 0.37 7.64
N SER A 104 -0.77 0.33 8.94
CA SER A 104 -0.40 -0.75 9.87
C SER A 104 -1.62 -1.38 10.51
#